data_AF-A0A968R8F5-F1
#
_entry.id   AF-A0A968R8F5-F1
#
_cell.length_a   1.000
_cell.length_b   1.000
_cell.length_c   1.000
_cell.angle_alpha   90.00
_cell.angle_beta   90.00
_cell.angle_gamma   90.00
#
_symmetry.space_group_name_H-M   'P 1'
#
loop_
_entity.id
_entity.type
_entity.pdbx_description
1 polymer ?
#
loop_
_entity_poly.entity_id
_entity_poly.type
_entity_poly.pdbx_seq_one_letter_code
_entity_poly.pdbx_strand_id
1 'polypeptide(L)'
;MKFRSIALTIICTLPFFLLFSARADQPNQPCRASVDTSKGTDDEVNNCPITVGNFSIRGTFSNPNWRASFWAWEPAYYILYVENKKVGSKINLTGFNVAGTTSRPQYRFVDGDRKQTYVISFRYAEPNAIRLEIYQNNRAIVNELLARESDKRIGGP
;
A
#
# COMPACT_ATOMS: atom_id res chain seq x y z
N MET A 1 -50.27 -44.29 47.06
CA MET A 1 -49.07 -45.13 47.30
C MET A 1 -48.13 -44.98 46.11
N LYS A 2 -46.88 -44.57 46.38
CA LYS A 2 -45.62 -44.81 45.64
C LYS A 2 -45.49 -44.42 44.15
N PHE A 3 -44.71 -43.35 43.98
CA PHE A 3 -43.82 -42.97 42.87
C PHE A 3 -43.40 -44.08 41.90
N ARG A 4 -43.26 -43.74 40.61
CA ARG A 4 -42.01 -43.91 39.86
C ARG A 4 -41.81 -42.78 38.84
N SER A 5 -40.86 -41.90 39.13
CA SER A 5 -40.23 -41.02 38.15
C SER A 5 -39.25 -41.84 37.32
N ILE A 6 -39.28 -41.66 36.00
CA ILE A 6 -38.22 -42.13 35.09
C ILE A 6 -37.58 -40.87 34.53
N ALA A 7 -36.35 -40.60 34.97
CA ALA A 7 -35.52 -39.54 34.41
C ALA A 7 -35.02 -39.99 33.03
N LEU A 8 -35.40 -39.24 31.98
CA LEU A 8 -34.89 -39.44 30.63
C LEU A 8 -33.73 -38.47 30.41
N THR A 9 -32.50 -38.98 30.46
CA THR A 9 -31.28 -38.23 30.17
C THR A 9 -31.15 -38.11 28.65
N ILE A 10 -31.56 -36.98 28.07
CA ILE A 10 -31.28 -36.69 26.66
C ILE A 10 -29.92 -36.02 26.57
N ILE A 11 -28.98 -36.74 25.99
CA ILE A 11 -27.61 -36.32 25.72
C ILE A 11 -27.65 -35.18 24.69
N CYS A 12 -27.21 -34.00 25.11
CA CYS A 12 -27.05 -32.83 24.26
C CYS A 12 -25.82 -33.04 23.35
N THR A 13 -26.02 -33.54 22.13
CA THR A 13 -25.00 -33.53 21.09
C THR A 13 -25.00 -32.16 20.42
N LEU A 14 -24.19 -31.24 20.95
CA LEU A 14 -23.78 -30.03 20.23
C LEU A 14 -22.98 -30.44 18.99
N PRO A 15 -23.35 -30.02 17.77
CA PRO A 15 -22.47 -30.17 16.63
C PRO A 15 -21.27 -29.26 16.85
N PHE A 16 -20.13 -29.89 17.11
CA PHE A 16 -18.79 -29.31 17.10
C PHE A 16 -18.48 -28.88 15.66
N PHE A 17 -19.02 -27.73 15.24
CA PHE A 17 -18.55 -27.06 14.04
C PHE A 17 -17.15 -26.53 14.35
N LEU A 18 -16.18 -27.29 13.86
CA LEU A 18 -14.77 -26.91 13.81
C LEU A 18 -14.67 -25.48 13.29
N LEU A 19 -14.20 -24.61 14.18
CA LEU A 19 -13.59 -23.34 13.85
C LEU A 19 -12.51 -23.62 12.78
N PHE A 20 -12.77 -23.24 11.54
CA PHE A 20 -11.70 -23.01 10.58
C PHE A 20 -10.96 -21.74 11.02
N SER A 21 -10.05 -21.91 11.98
CA SER A 21 -9.06 -20.89 12.30
C SER A 21 -7.90 -20.97 11.31
N ALA A 22 -7.50 -19.77 10.89
CA ALA A 22 -6.21 -19.42 10.32
C ALA A 22 -5.93 -19.88 8.89
N ARG A 23 -6.36 -19.05 7.92
CA ARG A 23 -5.34 -18.55 6.99
C ARG A 23 -4.33 -17.84 7.87
N ALA A 24 -3.16 -18.44 8.07
CA ALA A 24 -2.07 -17.76 8.75
C ALA A 24 -1.81 -16.47 7.97
N ASP A 25 -2.27 -15.34 8.51
CA ASP A 25 -1.92 -14.01 8.03
C ASP A 25 -0.39 -13.99 7.93
N GLN A 26 0.16 -13.83 6.73
CA GLN A 26 1.59 -13.60 6.63
C GLN A 26 1.92 -12.43 7.57
N PRO A 27 2.85 -12.61 8.52
CA PRO A 27 3.08 -11.61 9.54
C PRO A 27 3.50 -10.30 8.86
N ASN A 28 2.88 -9.19 9.25
CA ASN A 28 3.14 -7.87 8.70
C ASN A 28 4.63 -7.51 8.85
N GLN A 29 5.41 -7.66 7.78
CA GLN A 29 6.86 -7.47 7.79
C GLN A 29 7.20 -6.02 7.40
N PRO A 30 8.34 -5.47 7.85
CA PRO A 30 8.87 -4.23 7.30
C PRO A 30 9.13 -4.35 5.79
N CYS A 31 8.77 -3.32 5.03
CA CYS A 31 9.11 -3.27 3.61
C CYS A 31 10.62 -3.07 3.42
N ARG A 32 11.17 -3.76 2.43
CA ARG A 32 12.57 -3.70 2.01
C ARG A 32 12.65 -3.92 0.51
N ALA A 33 13.50 -3.14 -0.13
CA ALA A 33 13.81 -3.29 -1.54
C ALA A 33 15.33 -3.21 -1.75
N SER A 34 15.84 -3.99 -2.68
CA SER A 34 17.24 -3.97 -3.12
C SER A 34 17.32 -4.32 -4.60
N VAL A 35 18.40 -3.89 -5.26
CA VAL A 35 18.75 -4.36 -6.60
C VAL A 35 19.69 -5.55 -6.45
N ASP A 36 19.36 -6.68 -7.08
CA ASP A 36 20.22 -7.85 -7.19
C ASP A 36 20.93 -7.81 -8.55
N THR A 37 22.25 -7.57 -8.50
CA THR A 37 23.11 -7.50 -9.69
C THR A 37 23.89 -8.79 -9.94
N SER A 38 23.67 -9.84 -9.13
CA SER A 38 24.50 -11.06 -9.15
C SER A 38 24.43 -11.84 -10.46
N LYS A 39 23.37 -11.63 -11.26
CA LYS A 39 23.15 -12.29 -12.56
C LYS A 39 23.49 -11.41 -13.76
N GLY A 40 24.10 -10.24 -13.53
CA GLY A 40 24.35 -9.25 -14.59
C GLY A 40 23.07 -8.59 -15.12
N THR A 41 21.96 -8.73 -14.40
CA THR A 41 20.69 -8.00 -14.60
C THR A 41 20.47 -7.09 -13.38
N ASP A 42 19.68 -6.02 -13.54
CA ASP A 42 19.27 -5.16 -12.42
C ASP A 42 17.92 -5.64 -11.87
N ASP A 43 17.86 -6.85 -11.35
CA ASP A 43 16.61 -7.41 -10.84
C ASP A 43 16.21 -6.71 -9.52
N GLU A 44 14.96 -6.29 -9.41
CA GLU A 44 14.44 -5.76 -8.15
C GLU A 44 13.97 -6.89 -7.24
N VAL A 45 14.57 -6.95 -6.04
CA VAL A 45 14.07 -7.76 -4.93
C VAL A 45 13.31 -6.85 -3.98
N ASN A 46 11.98 -6.95 -3.97
CA ASN A 46 11.11 -6.10 -3.17
C ASN A 46 9.95 -6.91 -2.57
N ASN A 47 9.83 -6.90 -1.24
CA ASN A 47 8.76 -7.61 -0.53
C ASN A 47 7.46 -6.80 -0.41
N CYS A 48 7.44 -5.57 -0.89
CA CYS A 48 6.27 -4.69 -0.98
C CYS A 48 6.09 -4.17 -2.42
N PRO A 49 5.90 -5.07 -3.40
CA PRO A 49 5.83 -4.70 -4.81
C PRO A 49 4.63 -3.81 -5.11
N ILE A 50 4.75 -2.96 -6.13
CA ILE A 50 3.66 -2.10 -6.61
C ILE A 50 2.60 -2.85 -7.44
N THR A 51 2.89 -4.09 -7.84
CA THR A 51 2.00 -4.96 -8.59
C THR A 51 2.08 -6.38 -8.03
N VAL A 52 0.93 -7.00 -7.72
CA VAL A 52 0.84 -8.39 -7.22
C VAL A 52 -0.46 -9.03 -7.67
N GLY A 53 -0.38 -10.11 -8.45
CA GLY A 53 -1.57 -10.68 -9.10
C GLY A 53 -2.29 -9.63 -9.93
N ASN A 54 -3.58 -9.39 -9.63
CA ASN A 54 -4.40 -8.38 -10.31
C ASN A 54 -4.29 -6.97 -9.69
N PHE A 55 -3.58 -6.83 -8.56
CA PHE A 55 -3.36 -5.53 -7.94
C PHE A 55 -2.26 -4.77 -8.70
N SER A 56 -2.49 -3.49 -8.99
CA SER A 56 -1.42 -2.55 -9.31
C SER A 56 -1.74 -1.17 -8.77
N ILE A 57 -0.78 -0.56 -8.06
CA ILE A 57 -0.92 0.83 -7.60
C ILE A 57 -0.47 1.84 -8.66
N ARG A 58 0.00 1.37 -9.81
CA ARG A 58 0.32 2.23 -10.95
C ARG A 58 -0.93 2.98 -11.40
N GLY A 59 -0.81 4.29 -11.64
CA GLY A 59 -1.91 5.11 -12.14
C GLY A 59 -1.90 6.53 -11.60
N THR A 60 -2.94 7.27 -11.97
CA THR A 60 -3.21 8.64 -11.52
C THR A 60 -4.32 8.63 -10.48
N PHE A 61 -4.11 9.36 -9.40
CA PHE A 61 -5.02 9.51 -8.28
C PHE A 61 -5.22 10.98 -7.99
N SER A 62 -6.42 11.38 -7.60
CA SER A 62 -6.68 12.76 -7.28
C SER A 62 -7.80 12.98 -6.28
N ASN A 63 -7.82 14.20 -5.77
CA ASN A 63 -8.93 14.80 -5.05
C ASN A 63 -9.08 16.26 -5.54
N PRO A 64 -9.95 17.09 -4.96
CA PRO A 64 -10.10 18.48 -5.41
C PRO A 64 -8.83 19.35 -5.29
N ASN A 65 -7.91 19.01 -4.39
CA ASN A 65 -6.73 19.82 -4.06
C ASN A 65 -5.44 19.30 -4.72
N TRP A 66 -5.35 17.98 -4.92
CA TRP A 66 -4.11 17.30 -5.31
C TRP A 66 -4.34 16.30 -6.42
N ARG A 67 -3.32 16.11 -7.24
CA ARG A 67 -3.22 15.01 -8.20
C ARG A 67 -1.84 14.39 -8.09
N ALA A 68 -1.77 13.07 -8.04
CA ALA A 68 -0.52 12.33 -8.02
C ALA A 68 -0.57 11.19 -9.04
N SER A 69 0.52 10.97 -9.76
CA SER A 69 0.67 9.82 -10.65
C SER A 69 1.89 9.03 -10.22
N PHE A 70 1.68 7.75 -9.95
CA PHE A 70 2.71 6.83 -9.48
C PHE A 70 2.93 5.74 -10.53
N TRP A 71 4.18 5.55 -10.95
CA TRP A 71 4.55 4.64 -12.03
C TRP A 71 5.91 3.99 -11.79
N ALA A 72 6.30 3.06 -12.66
CA ALA A 72 7.67 2.54 -12.74
C ALA A 72 8.05 2.28 -14.20
N TRP A 73 9.30 2.54 -14.56
CA TRP A 73 9.83 2.35 -15.91
C TRP A 73 10.61 1.03 -16.03
N GLU A 74 11.56 0.84 -15.13
CA GLU A 74 12.44 -0.33 -15.02
C GLU A 74 12.38 -0.87 -13.58
N PRO A 75 12.88 -2.09 -13.31
CA PRO A 75 13.07 -2.55 -11.95
C PRO A 75 13.78 -1.48 -11.12
N ALA A 76 13.31 -1.26 -9.89
CA ALA A 76 13.86 -0.24 -9.00
C ALA A 76 13.80 1.23 -9.47
N TYR A 77 13.17 1.54 -10.62
CA TYR A 77 13.00 2.91 -11.11
C TYR A 77 11.55 3.37 -10.99
N TYR A 78 11.20 3.92 -9.83
CA TYR A 78 9.86 4.45 -9.56
C TYR A 78 9.77 5.93 -9.88
N ILE A 79 8.62 6.35 -10.39
CA ILE A 79 8.36 7.71 -10.86
C ILE A 79 7.13 8.25 -10.12
N LEU A 80 7.27 9.44 -9.56
CA LEU A 80 6.19 10.17 -8.91
C LEU A 80 6.03 11.55 -9.55
N TYR A 81 4.84 11.82 -10.08
CA TYR A 81 4.37 13.18 -10.39
C TYR A 81 3.38 13.62 -9.32
N VAL A 82 3.50 14.86 -8.83
CA VAL A 82 2.51 15.48 -7.94
C VAL A 82 2.19 16.89 -8.42
N GLU A 83 0.92 17.24 -8.37
CA GLU A 83 0.39 18.56 -8.69
C GLU A 83 -0.51 19.06 -7.58
N ASN A 84 -0.23 20.27 -7.10
CA ASN A 84 -1.16 21.03 -6.28
C ASN A 84 -2.11 21.78 -7.22
N LYS A 85 -3.38 21.34 -7.27
CA LYS A 85 -4.40 21.91 -8.16
C LYS A 85 -4.77 23.36 -7.79
N LYS A 86 -4.56 23.78 -6.54
CA LYS A 86 -4.90 25.14 -6.09
C LYS A 86 -3.94 26.19 -6.62
N VAL A 87 -2.65 25.88 -6.60
CA VAL A 87 -1.58 26.84 -6.96
C VAL A 87 -0.89 26.49 -8.28
N GLY A 88 -1.23 25.35 -8.88
CA GLY A 88 -0.65 24.87 -10.14
C GLY A 88 0.79 24.37 -10.04
N SER A 89 1.34 24.24 -8.82
CA SER A 89 2.70 23.77 -8.62
C SER A 89 2.80 22.28 -8.95
N LYS A 90 3.88 21.91 -9.64
CA LYS A 90 4.12 20.54 -10.11
C LYS A 90 5.49 20.06 -9.65
N ILE A 91 5.64 18.76 -9.53
CA ILE A 91 6.91 18.09 -9.26
C ILE A 91 6.94 16.75 -10.00
N ASN A 92 8.14 16.37 -10.43
CA ASN A 92 8.46 15.07 -10.98
C ASN A 92 9.68 14.54 -10.24
N LEU A 93 9.56 13.38 -9.61
CA LEU A 93 10.64 12.74 -8.85
C LEU A 93 10.79 11.31 -9.29
N THR A 94 12.00 10.80 -9.13
CA THR A 94 12.32 9.39 -9.29
C THR A 94 12.99 8.87 -8.03
N GLY A 95 12.85 7.58 -7.73
CA GLY A 95 13.44 7.02 -6.52
C GLY A 95 13.19 5.53 -6.34
N PHE A 96 13.86 4.97 -5.33
CA PHE A 96 13.81 3.54 -5.01
C PHE A 96 13.68 3.27 -3.50
N ASN A 97 13.25 4.25 -2.72
CA ASN A 97 13.16 4.10 -1.27
C ASN A 97 11.79 3.54 -0.86
N VAL A 98 11.79 2.30 -0.35
CA VAL A 98 10.60 1.63 0.18
C VAL A 98 10.69 1.53 1.70
N ALA A 99 9.58 1.83 2.37
CA ALA A 99 9.43 1.80 3.83
C ALA A 99 8.02 1.32 4.21
N GLY A 100 7.68 1.40 5.50
CA GLY A 100 6.40 0.93 6.03
C GLY A 100 6.40 -0.58 6.23
N THR A 101 5.26 -1.21 5.96
CA THR A 101 5.06 -2.65 6.21
C THR A 101 4.30 -3.32 5.07
N THR A 102 4.33 -4.65 4.96
CA THR A 102 3.66 -5.38 3.88
C THR A 102 2.14 -5.17 3.84
N SER A 103 1.50 -4.80 4.97
CA SER A 103 0.09 -4.40 4.99
C SER A 103 -0.17 -2.96 4.54
N ARG A 104 0.85 -2.10 4.64
CA ARG A 104 0.79 -0.69 4.25
C ARG A 104 2.15 -0.22 3.71
N PRO A 105 2.47 -0.58 2.46
CA PRO A 105 3.69 -0.14 1.81
C PRO A 105 3.78 1.37 1.71
N GLN A 106 5.02 1.89 1.78
CA GLN A 106 5.33 3.29 1.58
C GLN A 106 6.46 3.46 0.58
N TYR A 107 6.27 4.33 -0.40
CA TYR A 107 7.29 4.74 -1.36
C TYR A 107 7.67 6.19 -1.12
N ARG A 108 8.96 6.45 -0.93
CA ARG A 108 9.49 7.76 -0.51
C ARG A 108 10.33 8.39 -1.62
N PHE A 109 10.07 9.66 -1.89
CA PHE A 109 10.75 10.47 -2.89
C PHE A 109 11.27 11.74 -2.22
N VAL A 110 12.55 12.06 -2.42
CA VAL A 110 13.17 13.24 -1.81
C VAL A 110 13.36 14.30 -2.89
N ASP A 111 12.84 15.49 -2.62
CA ASP A 111 13.08 16.71 -3.39
C ASP A 111 14.08 17.57 -2.60
N GLY A 112 15.34 17.52 -3.03
CA GLY A 112 16.44 18.24 -2.38
C GLY A 112 16.28 19.77 -2.46
N ASP A 113 15.78 20.26 -3.59
CA ASP A 113 15.65 21.71 -3.85
C ASP A 113 14.58 22.33 -2.96
N ARG A 114 13.44 21.66 -2.81
CA ARG A 114 12.34 22.13 -1.94
C ARG A 114 12.51 21.70 -0.49
N LYS A 115 13.53 20.89 -0.18
CA LYS A 115 13.73 20.24 1.13
C LYS A 115 12.48 19.50 1.60
N GLN A 116 11.85 18.78 0.67
CA GLN A 116 10.60 18.06 0.90
C GLN A 116 10.76 16.56 0.67
N THR A 117 10.02 15.76 1.42
CA THR A 117 9.90 14.31 1.19
C THR A 117 8.45 13.97 0.91
N TYR A 118 8.21 13.35 -0.24
CA TYR A 118 6.91 12.87 -0.66
C TYR A 118 6.82 11.38 -0.33
N VAL A 119 5.71 10.97 0.25
CA VAL A 119 5.46 9.58 0.63
C VAL A 119 4.12 9.15 0.03
N ILE A 120 4.15 8.08 -0.77
CA ILE A 120 2.96 7.41 -1.27
C ILE A 120 2.75 6.16 -0.42
N SER A 121 1.64 6.13 0.32
CA SER A 121 1.20 4.94 1.04
C SER A 121 -0.01 4.31 0.34
N PHE A 122 -0.06 2.99 0.30
CA PHE A 122 -1.22 2.26 -0.22
C PHE A 122 -1.50 0.99 0.58
N ARG A 123 -2.62 0.34 0.29
CA ARG A 123 -2.98 -0.97 0.85
C ARG A 123 -3.41 -1.88 -0.29
N TYR A 124 -2.99 -3.14 -0.27
CA TYR A 124 -3.36 -4.11 -1.30
C TYR A 124 -4.88 -4.34 -1.38
N ALA A 125 -5.58 -4.25 -0.26
CA ALA A 125 -7.05 -4.36 -0.19
C ALA A 125 -7.79 -3.12 -0.72
N GLU A 126 -7.10 -1.99 -0.94
CA GLU A 126 -7.69 -0.71 -1.35
C GLU A 126 -7.01 -0.19 -2.65
N PRO A 127 -7.11 -0.90 -3.79
CA PRO A 127 -6.37 -0.57 -5.02
C PRO A 127 -6.75 0.78 -5.66
N ASN A 128 -7.88 1.34 -5.24
CA ASN A 128 -8.43 2.58 -5.79
C ASN A 128 -8.12 3.80 -4.94
N ALA A 129 -7.20 3.69 -3.97
CA ALA A 129 -6.81 4.81 -3.14
C ALA A 129 -5.31 4.79 -2.81
N ILE A 130 -4.73 5.97 -2.73
CA ILE A 130 -3.42 6.21 -2.12
C ILE A 130 -3.53 7.31 -1.08
N ARG A 131 -2.62 7.29 -0.12
CA ARG A 131 -2.37 8.45 0.74
C ARG A 131 -1.11 9.14 0.28
N LEU A 132 -1.23 10.43 -0.04
CA LEU A 132 -0.13 11.33 -0.33
C LEU A 132 0.23 12.09 0.95
N GLU A 133 1.46 11.92 1.39
CA GLU A 133 2.04 12.71 2.48
C GLU A 133 3.23 13.50 1.96
N ILE A 134 3.31 14.79 2.33
CA ILE A 134 4.46 15.63 2.03
C ILE A 134 5.00 16.16 3.34
N TYR A 135 6.28 15.93 3.57
CA TYR A 135 7.01 16.36 4.75
C TYR A 135 7.98 17.47 4.40
N GLN A 136 8.06 18.47 5.26
CA GLN A 136 9.09 19.50 5.24
C GLN A 136 9.66 19.62 6.64
N ASN A 137 10.98 19.52 6.80
CA ASN A 137 11.65 19.51 8.12
C ASN A 137 11.03 18.50 9.10
N ASN A 138 10.79 17.27 8.64
CA ASN A 138 10.13 16.17 9.39
C ASN A 138 8.70 16.44 9.86
N ARG A 139 8.07 17.55 9.44
CA ARG A 139 6.66 17.84 9.71
C ARG A 139 5.82 17.56 8.47
N ALA A 140 4.74 16.81 8.63
CA ALA A 140 3.76 16.63 7.56
C ALA A 140 3.05 17.96 7.30
N ILE A 141 3.17 18.47 6.07
CA ILE A 141 2.47 19.67 5.57
C ILE A 141 1.30 19.30 4.65
N VAL A 142 1.29 18.07 4.13
CA VAL A 142 0.19 17.49 3.37
C VAL A 142 -0.04 16.07 3.88
N ASN A 143 -1.30 15.69 4.05
CA ASN A 143 -1.72 14.33 4.37
C ASN A 143 -3.11 14.10 3.81
N GLU A 144 -3.17 13.61 2.58
CA GLU A 144 -4.39 13.61 1.76
C GLU A 144 -4.66 12.21 1.22
N LEU A 145 -5.92 11.79 1.27
CA LEU A 145 -6.38 10.57 0.60
C LEU A 145 -6.79 10.95 -0.83
N LEU A 146 -6.23 10.24 -1.81
CA LEU A 146 -6.49 10.45 -3.23
C LEU A 146 -7.17 9.20 -3.80
N ALA A 147 -8.26 9.40 -4.52
CA ALA A 147 -8.97 8.32 -5.19
C ALA A 147 -8.39 8.10 -6.59
N ARG A 148 -8.42 6.86 -7.09
CA ARG A 148 -7.99 6.53 -8.44
C ARG A 148 -8.84 7.30 -9.46
N GLU A 149 -8.16 8.03 -10.32
CA GLU A 149 -8.73 8.81 -11.42
C GLU A 149 -8.60 8.03 -12.73
N SER A 150 -7.43 7.44 -13.00
CA SER A 150 -7.19 6.61 -14.18
C SER A 150 -5.97 5.71 -14.02
N ASP A 151 -5.85 4.69 -14.86
CA ASP A 151 -4.65 3.83 -14.92
C ASP A 151 -3.54 4.41 -15.81
N LYS A 152 -3.74 5.63 -16.33
CA LYS A 152 -2.76 6.32 -17.17
C LYS A 152 -1.75 7.05 -16.29
N ARG A 153 -0.49 7.05 -16.71
CA ARG A 153 0.53 7.94 -16.17
C ARG A 153 0.28 9.36 -16.67
N ILE A 154 0.39 10.33 -15.78
CA ILE A 154 0.56 11.73 -16.15
C ILE A 154 1.85 12.28 -15.55
N GLY A 155 2.45 13.24 -16.23
CA GLY A 155 3.75 13.76 -15.84
C GLY A 155 4.85 12.70 -15.94
N GLY A 156 6.05 13.13 -15.57
CA GLY A 156 7.30 12.42 -15.79
C GLY A 156 8.45 13.37 -16.07
N PRO A 157 9.69 13.02 -15.70
CA PRO A 157 10.78 13.31 -16.63
C PRO A 157 10.53 12.61 -17.97
#